data_AF-A0A971LUG9-F1
#
_entry.id   AF-A0A971LUG9-F1
#
_cell.length_a   1.000
_cell.length_b   1.000
_cell.length_c   1.000
_cell.angle_alpha   90.00
_cell.angle_beta   90.00
_cell.angle_gamma   90.00
#
_symmetry.space_group_name_H-M   'P 1'
#
loop_
_entity.id
_entity.type
_entity.pdbx_description
1 polymer ?
#
loop_
_entity_poly.entity_id
_entity_poly.type
_entity_poly.pdbx_seq_one_letter_code
_entity_poly.pdbx_strand_id
1 'polypeptide(L)'
;MEYLYQRVAYLRGLAEGLGIDEESKEGKLLIHIIDVLEDFADAMDEIMEDYQDLEEYVGYIDEDLMDVEDELYEDDEDYYPYEDDEDFEYDFDEELEEELEYED
;
A
#
# COMPACT_ATOMS: atom_id res chain seq x y z
N MET A 1 18.42 -3.25 8.03
CA MET A 1 18.28 -4.69 8.34
C MET A 1 19.41 -5.34 9.14
N GLU A 2 20.46 -4.61 9.54
CA GLU A 2 21.66 -5.19 10.20
C GLU A 2 21.37 -6.03 11.45
N TYR A 3 20.29 -5.73 12.19
CA TYR A 3 19.89 -6.49 13.37
C TYR A 3 19.53 -7.95 13.06
N LEU A 4 18.81 -8.23 11.96
CA LEU A 4 18.40 -9.59 11.65
C LEU A 4 19.61 -10.45 11.26
N TYR A 5 20.49 -9.91 10.40
CA TYR A 5 21.76 -10.53 10.05
C TYR A 5 22.65 -10.79 11.28
N GLN A 6 22.76 -9.82 12.20
CA GLN A 6 23.50 -10.01 13.45
C GLN A 6 22.94 -11.16 14.30
N ARG A 7 21.61 -11.34 14.31
CA ARG A 7 20.97 -12.45 15.03
C ARG A 7 21.20 -13.79 14.36
N VAL A 8 21.13 -13.86 13.03
CA VAL A 8 21.44 -15.08 12.26
C VAL A 8 22.91 -15.47 12.47
N ALA A 9 23.83 -14.52 12.35
CA ALA A 9 25.26 -14.72 12.60
C ALA A 9 25.53 -15.18 14.05
N TYR A 10 24.83 -14.61 15.03
CA TYR A 10 24.91 -15.05 16.42
C TYR A 10 24.43 -16.51 16.59
N LEU A 11 23.33 -16.90 15.96
CA LEU A 11 22.83 -18.28 16.00
C LEU A 11 23.82 -19.26 15.36
N ARG A 12 24.46 -18.86 14.25
CA ARG A 12 25.50 -19.65 13.59
C ARG A 12 26.71 -19.85 14.49
N GLY A 13 27.23 -18.77 15.09
CA GLY A 13 28.34 -18.85 16.05
C GLY A 13 27.98 -19.65 17.31
N LEU A 14 26.72 -19.58 17.76
CA LEU A 14 26.24 -20.39 18.89
C LEU A 14 26.18 -21.88 18.54
N ALA A 15 25.73 -22.23 17.32
CA ALA A 15 25.72 -23.62 16.84
C ALA A 15 27.13 -24.21 16.77
N GLU A 16 28.08 -23.45 16.24
CA GLU A 16 29.50 -23.81 16.23
C GLU A 16 30.06 -23.95 17.65
N GLY A 17 29.78 -22.99 18.54
CA GLY A 17 30.27 -22.97 19.93
C GLY A 17 29.71 -24.09 20.81
N LEU A 18 28.50 -24.59 20.50
CA LEU A 18 27.90 -25.75 21.16
C LEU A 18 28.47 -27.09 20.65
N GLY A 19 29.27 -27.07 19.60
CA GLY A 19 29.82 -28.29 18.97
C GLY A 19 28.72 -29.15 18.36
N ILE A 20 27.72 -28.52 17.72
CA ILE A 20 26.68 -29.24 16.99
C ILE A 20 27.36 -30.08 15.91
N ASP A 21 27.10 -31.39 15.93
CA ASP A 21 27.56 -32.28 14.87
C ASP A 21 26.72 -32.05 13.61
N GLU A 22 27.28 -31.34 12.64
CA GLU A 22 26.67 -31.06 11.35
C GLU A 22 26.36 -32.33 10.54
N GLU A 23 26.88 -33.49 10.90
CA GLU A 23 26.55 -34.77 10.26
C GLU A 23 25.36 -35.49 10.91
N SER A 24 25.02 -35.13 12.15
CA SER A 24 23.83 -35.64 12.83
C SER A 24 22.54 -35.13 12.17
N LYS A 25 21.44 -35.89 12.32
CA LYS A 25 20.15 -35.49 11.72
C LYS A 25 19.66 -34.16 12.29
N GLU A 26 19.83 -33.99 13.60
CA GLU A 26 19.44 -32.82 14.35
C GLU A 26 20.35 -31.63 14.01
N GLY A 27 21.65 -31.84 13.84
CA GLY A 27 22.59 -30.79 13.44
C GLY A 27 22.33 -30.28 12.03
N LYS A 28 22.08 -31.18 11.06
CA LYS A 28 21.65 -30.78 9.71
C LYS A 28 20.39 -29.94 9.72
N LEU A 29 19.39 -30.36 10.50
CA LEU A 29 18.15 -29.61 10.64
C LEU A 29 18.39 -28.21 11.20
N LEU A 30 19.22 -28.07 12.25
CA LEU A 30 19.51 -26.78 12.86
C LEU A 30 20.30 -25.84 11.94
N ILE A 31 21.31 -26.36 11.23
CA ILE A 31 22.06 -25.60 10.23
C ILE A 31 21.10 -25.08 9.15
N HIS A 32 20.26 -25.95 8.59
CA HIS A 32 19.29 -25.53 7.57
C HIS A 32 18.25 -24.53 8.08
N ILE A 33 17.85 -24.60 9.36
CA ILE A 33 16.99 -23.57 9.94
C ILE A 33 17.73 -22.22 9.98
N ILE A 34 19.01 -22.21 10.31
CA ILE A 34 19.83 -20.98 10.32
C ILE A 34 19.98 -20.43 8.90
N ASP A 35 20.25 -21.27 7.91
CA ASP A 35 20.36 -20.86 6.50
C ASP A 35 19.03 -20.25 6.01
N VAL A 36 17.90 -20.89 6.31
CA VAL A 36 16.57 -20.34 5.96
C VAL A 36 16.33 -18.99 6.64
N LEU A 37 16.77 -18.80 7.89
CA LEU A 37 16.67 -17.51 8.56
C LEU A 37 17.56 -16.43 7.92
N GLU A 38 18.68 -16.82 7.29
CA GLU A 38 19.51 -15.93 6.46
C GLU A 38 18.72 -15.50 5.21
N ASP A 39 18.11 -16.45 4.50
CA ASP A 39 17.25 -16.16 3.34
C ASP A 39 16.07 -15.23 3.70
N PHE A 40 15.49 -15.41 4.90
CA PHE A 40 14.46 -14.50 5.41
C PHE A 40 14.99 -13.09 5.69
N ALA A 41 16.26 -12.95 6.09
CA ALA A 41 16.88 -11.64 6.28
C ALA A 41 17.06 -10.94 4.94
N ASP A 42 17.53 -11.65 3.93
CA ASP A 42 17.70 -11.13 2.56
C ASP A 42 16.37 -10.68 1.95
N ALA A 43 15.35 -11.56 1.98
CA ALA A 43 14.04 -11.24 1.42
C ALA A 43 13.38 -10.04 2.12
N MET A 44 13.61 -9.88 3.44
CA MET A 44 13.09 -8.73 4.17
C MET A 44 13.84 -7.44 3.84
N ASP A 45 15.12 -7.50 3.47
CA ASP A 45 15.89 -6.31 3.05
C ASP A 45 15.38 -5.81 1.69
N GLU A 46 15.19 -6.73 0.74
CA GLU A 46 14.59 -6.43 -0.57
C GLU A 46 13.20 -5.78 -0.43
N ILE A 47 12.33 -6.32 0.44
CA ILE A 47 11.01 -5.72 0.70
C ILE A 47 11.12 -4.32 1.31
N MET A 48 12.12 -4.05 2.15
CA MET A 48 12.31 -2.71 2.73
C MET A 48 12.80 -1.70 1.71
N GLU A 49 13.60 -2.13 0.73
CA GLU A 49 14.02 -1.30 -0.41
C GLU A 49 12.80 -0.98 -1.29
N ASP A 50 12.05 -2.00 -1.72
CA ASP A 50 10.82 -1.81 -2.49
C ASP A 50 9.80 -0.90 -1.78
N TYR A 51 9.70 -1.01 -0.46
CA TYR A 51 8.81 -0.16 0.35
C TYR A 51 9.25 1.30 0.37
N GLN A 52 10.56 1.57 0.44
CA GLN A 52 11.09 2.94 0.36
C GLN A 52 10.82 3.55 -1.01
N ASP A 53 11.03 2.78 -2.08
CA ASP A 53 10.73 3.22 -3.45
C ASP A 53 9.23 3.53 -3.62
N LEU A 54 8.36 2.71 -3.02
CA LEU A 54 6.92 2.95 -3.02
C LEU A 54 6.54 4.21 -2.22
N GLU A 55 7.18 4.45 -1.07
CA GLU A 55 6.97 5.67 -0.27
C GLU A 55 7.33 6.92 -1.08
N GLU A 56 8.44 6.89 -1.81
CA GLU A 56 8.85 7.96 -2.71
C GLU A 56 7.83 8.16 -3.85
N TYR A 57 7.38 7.08 -4.48
CA TYR A 57 6.37 7.15 -5.54
C TYR A 57 5.03 7.72 -5.05
N VAL A 58 4.61 7.37 -3.84
CA VAL A 58 3.41 7.95 -3.21
C VAL A 58 3.61 9.44 -2.95
N GLY A 59 4.81 9.85 -2.53
CA GLY A 59 5.16 11.27 -2.38
C GLY A 59 5.03 12.06 -3.68
N TYR A 60 5.47 11.48 -4.81
CA TYR A 60 5.28 12.11 -6.13
C TYR A 60 3.82 12.23 -6.53
N ILE A 61 3.00 11.21 -6.24
CA ILE A 61 1.56 11.30 -6.50
C ILE A 61 0.91 12.41 -5.65
N ASP A 62 1.31 12.54 -4.38
CA ASP A 62 0.80 13.59 -3.49
C ASP A 62 1.14 14.99 -4.02
N GLU A 63 2.38 15.20 -4.49
CA GLU A 63 2.82 16.44 -5.13
C GLU A 63 2.04 16.73 -6.43
N ASP A 64 1.94 15.75 -7.33
CA ASP A 64 1.19 15.88 -8.57
C ASP A 64 -0.30 16.18 -8.32
N LEU A 65 -0.89 15.59 -7.26
CA LEU A 65 -2.27 15.88 -6.88
C LEU A 65 -2.43 17.28 -6.29
N MET A 66 -1.47 17.74 -5.49
CA MET A 66 -1.46 19.11 -4.97
C MET A 66 -1.46 20.13 -6.12
N ASP A 67 -0.62 19.93 -7.14
CA ASP A 67 -0.58 20.80 -8.32
C ASP A 67 -1.93 20.86 -9.05
N VAL A 68 -2.63 19.73 -9.15
CA VAL A 68 -3.98 19.65 -9.76
C VAL A 68 -5.04 20.32 -8.89
N GLU A 69 -4.96 20.16 -7.56
CA GLU A 69 -5.84 20.84 -6.62
C GLU A 69 -5.66 22.35 -6.71
N ASP A 70 -4.42 22.84 -6.75
CA ASP A 70 -4.13 24.26 -6.91
C ASP A 70 -4.68 24.78 -8.26
N GLU A 71 -4.46 24.09 -9.39
CA GLU A 71 -5.03 24.52 -10.69
C GLU A 71 -6.57 24.56 -10.71
N LEU A 72 -7.25 23.64 -10.01
CA LEU A 72 -8.71 23.57 -9.98
C LEU A 72 -9.37 24.52 -8.97
N TYR A 73 -8.74 24.72 -7.81
CA TYR A 73 -9.33 25.45 -6.69
C TYR A 73 -8.80 26.90 -6.55
N GLU A 74 -7.69 27.26 -7.18
CA GLU A 74 -7.20 28.65 -7.19
C GLU A 74 -8.06 29.61 -8.04
N ASP A 75 -8.86 29.11 -9.00
CA ASP A 75 -9.77 29.91 -9.83
C ASP A 75 -11.21 29.99 -9.26
N ASP A 76 -11.46 29.34 -8.10
CA ASP A 76 -12.78 29.23 -7.43
C ASP A 76 -12.87 30.09 -6.14
N GLU A 77 -12.08 31.16 -6.02
CA GLU A 77 -12.37 32.27 -5.07
C GLU A 77 -13.68 33.02 -5.42
N ASP A 78 -14.33 32.68 -6.53
CA ASP A 78 -15.69 33.09 -6.91
C ASP A 78 -16.72 31.95 -6.74
N TYR A 79 -16.48 30.94 -5.89
CA TYR A 79 -17.54 30.03 -5.45
C TYR A 79 -18.51 30.79 -4.53
N TYR A 80 -19.44 31.50 -5.17
CA TYR A 80 -20.59 32.14 -4.52
C TYR A 80 -21.25 31.11 -3.60
N PRO A 81 -21.34 31.38 -2.28
CA PRO A 81 -22.21 30.58 -1.44
C PRO A 81 -23.59 30.72 -2.03
N TYR A 82 -24.29 29.60 -2.21
CA TYR A 82 -25.70 29.57 -2.54
C TYR A 82 -26.49 30.49 -1.57
N GLU A 83 -26.60 31.77 -1.90
CA GLU A 83 -27.67 32.64 -1.42
C GLU A 83 -28.85 32.38 -2.35
N ASP A 84 -29.75 31.53 -1.85
CA ASP A 84 -31.19 31.76 -1.85
C ASP A 84 -31.68 32.87 -2.79
N ASP A 85 -32.10 32.52 -4.01
CA ASP A 85 -33.10 33.28 -4.73
C ASP A 85 -33.92 32.36 -5.65
N GLU A 86 -35.13 32.14 -5.16
CA GLU A 86 -36.39 31.86 -5.84
C GLU A 86 -36.39 32.02 -7.39
N ASP A 87 -36.71 30.93 -8.11
CA ASP A 87 -37.58 30.87 -9.32
C ASP A 87 -37.19 29.71 -10.25
N PHE A 88 -37.41 28.46 -9.80
CA PHE A 88 -37.65 27.36 -10.73
C PHE A 88 -39.16 27.15 -10.83
N GLU A 89 -39.80 27.94 -11.68
CA GLU A 89 -41.19 27.74 -12.08
C GLU A 89 -41.25 26.40 -12.84
N TYR A 90 -41.77 25.36 -12.17
CA TYR A 90 -42.06 24.07 -12.78
C TYR A 90 -43.18 24.26 -13.81
N ASP A 91 -42.82 24.38 -15.10
CA ASP A 91 -43.78 24.22 -16.18
C ASP A 91 -44.06 22.71 -16.34
N PHE A 92 -45.00 22.23 -15.52
CA PHE A 92 -45.60 20.91 -15.62
C PHE A 92 -46.55 20.93 -16.82
N ASP A 93 -46.00 20.85 -18.04
CA ASP A 93 -46.83 20.67 -19.24
C ASP A 93 -46.92 19.17 -19.55
N GLU A 94 -48.06 18.62 -19.09
CA GLU A 94 -48.81 17.46 -19.58
C GLU A 94 -48.23 16.70 -20.79
N GLU A 95 -47.68 15.50 -20.55
CA GLU A 95 -48.08 14.27 -21.27
C GLU A 95 -47.45 13.04 -20.60
N LEU A 96 -48.13 12.54 -19.56
CA LEU A 96 -47.88 11.22 -18.98
C LEU A 96 -49.04 10.32 -19.41
N GLU A 97 -48.93 9.75 -20.60
CA GLU A 97 -49.71 8.63 -21.16
C GLU A 97 -48.81 8.10 -22.31
N GLU A 98 -48.31 6.87 -22.37
CA GLU A 98 -48.97 5.58 -22.17
C GLU A 98 -47.92 4.45 -22.09
N GLU A 99 -48.20 3.49 -21.21
CA GLU A 99 -47.98 2.04 -21.39
C GLU A 99 -46.54 1.44 -21.40
N LEU A 100 -46.10 1.01 -20.20
CA LEU A 100 -45.07 -0.03 -20.05
C LEU A 100 -45.67 -1.40 -20.42
N GLU A 101 -45.50 -1.85 -21.66
CA GLU A 101 -45.71 -3.25 -22.02
C GLU A 101 -44.45 -4.07 -21.66
N TYR A 102 -44.57 -4.91 -20.64
CA TYR A 102 -43.56 -5.92 -20.32
C TYR A 102 -43.70 -7.08 -21.31
N GLU A 103 -42.71 -7.30 -22.17
CA GLU A 103 -42.56 -8.57 -22.90
C GLU A 103 -41.76 -9.57 -22.04
N ASP A 104 -42.38 -10.73 -21.77
CA ASP A 104 -41.78 -11.96 -21.24
C ASP A 104 -40.78 -12.59 -22.23
#